data_AF-A0A0L8L5P5-F1
#
_entry.id   AF-A0A0L8L5P5-F1
#
_cell.length_a   1.000
_cell.length_b   1.000
_cell.length_c   1.000
_cell.angle_alpha   90.00
_cell.angle_beta   90.00
_cell.angle_gamma   90.00
#
_symmetry.space_group_name_H-M   'P 1'
#
loop_
_entity.id
_entity.type
_entity.pdbx_description
1 polymer ?
#
loop_
_entity_poly.entity_id
_entity_poly.type
_entity_poly.pdbx_seq_one_letter_code
_entity_poly.pdbx_strand_id
1 'polypeptide(L)'
;MWSHVDRAVRSVAHMAELVAWGRQHARTLVFAMPEAGHPIVVTPRADGCTIRRCMELAHDAEQEARTISNRLTSSHEALRAAGRYGGGLVPFGYRKAPHPSGSGWCLAPDPESAALVRTIIEDVHAGRSLIAIARRLNESRVPVPRDRHAQLQGRPMGGRRHGRDFERFRWTSGTLSKVLRSPSLMGHRTHGGQTVRDESGDPVLIGESLLTNDEFDVLQDALLRRSNGTRSPRRGTTALLTGVAYCSGCDGRMYFAIRKGYPYGDYVCRTTARGEVCPAPAAMRSDWLEGYVLSRYRRVAATDGDVPRERLLRDGVVVTVGKGRSGGAPSRLTGPDTSRLTFTRRARL
;
A
#
# COMPACT_ATOMS: atom_id res chain seq x y z
N MET A 1 -18.26 -3.90 -31.03
CA MET A 1 -19.04 -5.15 -31.10
C MET A 1 -18.57 -6.02 -29.94
N TRP A 2 -19.50 -6.59 -29.18
CA TRP A 2 -19.23 -7.50 -28.07
C TRP A 2 -20.01 -8.80 -28.27
N SER A 3 -19.51 -9.91 -27.74
CA SER A 3 -20.21 -11.21 -27.80
C SER A 3 -21.50 -11.18 -26.99
N HIS A 4 -21.48 -10.56 -25.81
CA HIS A 4 -22.62 -10.41 -24.90
C HIS A 4 -22.60 -9.04 -24.20
N VAL A 5 -23.71 -8.67 -23.55
CA VAL A 5 -23.86 -7.40 -22.82
C VAL A 5 -22.92 -7.29 -21.61
N ASP A 6 -22.72 -8.37 -20.86
CA ASP A 6 -21.83 -8.46 -19.68
C ASP A 6 -20.34 -8.24 -20.03
N ARG A 7 -19.97 -8.39 -21.30
CA ARG A 7 -18.60 -8.12 -21.80
C ARG A 7 -18.36 -6.64 -22.07
N ALA A 8 -19.42 -5.85 -22.22
CA ALA A 8 -19.34 -4.43 -22.45
C ALA A 8 -19.53 -3.62 -21.16
N VAL A 9 -20.47 -4.06 -20.30
CA VAL A 9 -20.88 -3.31 -19.10
C VAL A 9 -21.08 -4.23 -17.90
N ARG A 10 -21.01 -3.64 -16.71
CA ARG A 10 -21.18 -4.36 -15.43
C ARG A 10 -22.36 -3.87 -14.58
N SER A 11 -23.08 -2.87 -15.08
CA SER A 11 -24.23 -2.27 -14.40
C SER A 11 -25.14 -1.54 -15.39
N VAL A 12 -26.37 -1.28 -14.97
CA VAL A 12 -27.31 -0.44 -15.74
C VAL A 12 -26.75 0.98 -15.95
N ALA A 13 -26.06 1.53 -14.95
CA ALA A 13 -25.41 2.85 -15.07
C ALA A 13 -24.35 2.88 -16.18
N HIS A 14 -23.49 1.85 -16.25
CA HIS A 14 -22.50 1.74 -17.32
C HIS A 14 -23.15 1.53 -18.70
N MET A 15 -24.32 0.88 -18.77
CA MET A 15 -25.08 0.78 -20.01
C MET A 15 -25.61 2.14 -20.47
N ALA A 16 -26.15 2.94 -19.55
CA ALA A 16 -26.60 4.30 -19.85
C ALA A 16 -25.44 5.17 -20.39
N GLU A 17 -24.28 5.11 -19.75
CA GLU A 17 -23.06 5.79 -20.19
C GLU A 17 -22.62 5.31 -21.59
N LEU A 18 -22.61 4.00 -21.82
CA LEU A 18 -22.20 3.42 -23.11
C LEU A 18 -23.15 3.82 -24.25
N VAL A 19 -24.45 3.82 -24.01
CA VAL A 19 -25.46 4.27 -24.99
C VAL A 19 -25.30 5.77 -25.27
N ALA A 20 -25.10 6.60 -24.24
CA ALA A 20 -24.87 8.03 -24.40
C ALA A 20 -23.59 8.30 -25.22
N TRP A 21 -22.50 7.57 -24.92
CA TRP A 21 -21.26 7.61 -25.66
C TRP A 21 -21.45 7.22 -27.14
N GLY A 22 -22.21 6.14 -27.40
CA GLY A 22 -22.52 5.69 -28.75
C GLY A 22 -23.26 6.77 -29.57
N ARG A 23 -24.23 7.45 -28.95
CA ARG A 23 -24.94 8.59 -29.55
C ARG A 23 -24.01 9.76 -29.84
N GLN A 24 -23.22 10.17 -28.85
CA GLN A 24 -22.30 11.32 -28.96
C GLN A 24 -21.27 11.14 -30.07
N HIS A 25 -20.77 9.92 -30.27
CA HIS A 25 -19.72 9.63 -31.25
C HIS A 25 -20.25 9.03 -32.56
N ALA A 26 -21.57 9.02 -32.77
CA ALA A 26 -22.22 8.41 -33.93
C ALA A 26 -21.75 6.96 -34.17
N ARG A 27 -21.60 6.17 -33.09
CA ARG A 27 -21.19 4.76 -33.14
C ARG A 27 -22.37 3.84 -32.90
N THR A 28 -22.46 2.80 -33.72
CA THR A 28 -23.39 1.69 -33.51
C THR A 28 -22.79 0.68 -32.56
N LEU A 29 -23.48 0.37 -31.47
CA LEU A 29 -23.12 -0.69 -30.54
C LEU A 29 -23.79 -1.99 -31.01
N VAL A 30 -23.04 -3.08 -31.05
CA VAL A 30 -23.54 -4.38 -31.47
C VAL A 30 -23.21 -5.41 -30.41
N PHE A 31 -24.23 -6.10 -29.92
CA PHE A 31 -24.14 -7.23 -29.00
C PHE A 31 -24.58 -8.49 -29.74
N ALA A 32 -23.67 -9.43 -29.99
CA ALA A 32 -23.91 -10.58 -30.86
C ALA A 32 -24.94 -11.57 -30.29
N MET A 33 -24.92 -11.79 -28.97
CA MET A 33 -25.86 -12.66 -28.23
C MET A 33 -26.08 -14.02 -28.95
N PRO A 34 -25.03 -14.85 -29.13
CA PRO A 34 -25.08 -16.07 -29.93
C PRO A 34 -26.21 -17.05 -29.50
N GLU A 35 -26.52 -17.09 -28.21
CA GLU A 35 -27.59 -17.90 -27.62
C GLU A 35 -29.00 -17.42 -27.98
N ALA A 36 -29.18 -16.11 -28.24
CA ALA A 36 -30.49 -15.47 -28.42
C ALA A 36 -30.94 -15.39 -29.90
N GLY A 37 -30.10 -15.88 -30.84
CA GLY A 37 -30.38 -15.96 -32.27
C GLY A 37 -30.45 -14.62 -33.03
N HIS A 38 -30.55 -13.48 -32.35
CA HIS A 38 -30.62 -12.16 -32.97
C HIS A 38 -29.72 -11.15 -32.24
N PRO A 39 -28.78 -10.49 -32.94
CA PRO A 39 -27.92 -9.49 -32.33
C PRO A 39 -28.73 -8.24 -31.97
N ILE A 40 -28.33 -7.58 -30.89
CA ILE A 40 -28.89 -6.28 -30.52
C ILE A 40 -28.01 -5.20 -31.12
N VAL A 41 -28.61 -4.38 -31.98
CA VAL A 41 -27.95 -3.31 -32.72
C VAL A 41 -28.48 -1.97 -32.21
N VAL A 42 -27.68 -1.26 -31.42
CA VAL A 42 -28.00 0.07 -30.89
C VAL A 42 -27.34 1.11 -31.79
N THR A 43 -28.09 1.66 -32.73
CA THR A 43 -27.62 2.76 -33.57
C THR A 43 -27.63 4.09 -32.79
N PRO A 44 -26.95 5.15 -33.29
CA PRO A 44 -27.02 6.48 -32.67
C PRO A 44 -28.46 7.06 -32.58
N ARG A 45 -29.40 6.53 -33.36
CA ARG A 45 -30.82 6.91 -33.37
C ARG A 45 -31.72 5.78 -32.88
N ALA A 46 -31.18 4.83 -32.11
CA ALA A 46 -31.95 3.72 -31.57
C ALA A 46 -33.16 4.23 -30.77
N ASP A 47 -34.28 3.53 -30.95
CA ASP A 47 -35.55 3.84 -30.30
C ASP A 47 -35.56 3.46 -28.81
N GLY A 48 -36.61 3.89 -28.12
CA GLY A 48 -36.79 3.60 -26.70
C GLY A 48 -36.85 2.10 -26.40
N CYS A 49 -37.43 1.30 -27.30
CA CYS A 49 -37.55 -0.15 -27.15
C CYS A 49 -36.18 -0.85 -27.17
N THR A 50 -35.32 -0.51 -28.13
CA THR A 50 -33.97 -1.08 -28.23
C THR A 50 -33.13 -0.71 -27.00
N ILE A 51 -33.21 0.55 -26.57
CA ILE A 51 -32.47 1.02 -25.39
C ILE A 51 -32.99 0.34 -24.13
N ARG A 52 -34.31 0.24 -23.95
CA ARG A 52 -34.92 -0.46 -22.82
C ARG A 52 -34.46 -1.92 -22.75
N ARG A 53 -34.47 -2.64 -23.89
CA ARG A 53 -33.96 -4.02 -23.97
C ARG A 53 -32.48 -4.12 -23.56
N CYS A 54 -31.64 -3.16 -23.95
CA CYS A 54 -30.25 -3.12 -23.49
C CYS A 54 -30.13 -2.88 -21.98
N MET A 55 -30.98 -2.02 -21.40
CA MET A 55 -31.00 -1.76 -19.96
C MET A 55 -31.47 -2.98 -19.17
N GLU A 56 -32.50 -3.69 -19.65
CA GLU A 56 -33.01 -4.93 -19.05
C GLU A 56 -31.90 -5.99 -19.01
N LEU A 57 -31.20 -6.21 -20.12
CA LEU A 57 -30.06 -7.16 -20.15
C LEU A 57 -28.89 -6.74 -19.26
N ALA A 58 -28.62 -5.44 -19.16
CA ALA A 58 -27.61 -4.94 -18.23
C ALA A 58 -28.02 -5.15 -16.77
N HIS A 59 -29.32 -5.03 -16.47
CA HIS A 59 -29.87 -5.32 -15.15
C HIS A 59 -29.74 -6.80 -14.82
N ASP A 60 -30.11 -7.69 -15.74
CA ASP A 60 -30.01 -9.14 -15.54
C ASP A 60 -28.56 -9.56 -15.29
N ALA A 61 -27.62 -9.06 -16.10
CA ALA A 61 -26.19 -9.31 -15.91
C ALA A 61 -25.68 -8.77 -14.56
N GLU A 62 -26.17 -7.60 -14.13
CA GLU A 62 -25.83 -7.04 -12.82
C GLU A 62 -26.39 -7.88 -11.66
N GLN A 63 -27.62 -8.37 -11.76
CA GLN A 63 -28.23 -9.24 -10.74
C GLN A 63 -27.55 -10.61 -10.68
N GLU A 64 -27.19 -11.19 -11.81
CA GLU A 64 -26.44 -12.44 -11.87
C GLU A 64 -25.07 -12.26 -11.20
N ALA A 65 -24.34 -11.19 -11.55
CA ALA A 65 -23.05 -10.88 -10.95
C ALA A 65 -23.16 -10.68 -9.43
N ARG A 66 -24.19 -9.97 -8.95
CA ARG A 66 -24.49 -9.80 -7.51
C ARG A 66 -24.79 -11.13 -6.84
N THR A 67 -25.61 -11.97 -7.47
CA THR A 67 -25.98 -13.30 -6.94
C THR A 67 -24.76 -14.20 -6.83
N ILE A 68 -23.91 -14.25 -7.86
CA ILE A 68 -22.66 -15.00 -7.84
C ILE A 68 -21.74 -14.47 -6.74
N SER A 69 -21.58 -13.14 -6.65
CA SER A 69 -20.77 -12.49 -5.63
C SER A 69 -21.25 -12.86 -4.22
N ASN A 70 -22.56 -12.76 -3.96
CA ASN A 70 -23.15 -13.12 -2.67
C ASN A 70 -22.91 -14.60 -2.35
N ARG A 71 -23.15 -15.50 -3.33
CA ARG A 71 -22.90 -16.93 -3.15
C ARG A 71 -21.43 -17.23 -2.81
N LEU A 72 -20.49 -16.59 -3.49
CA LEU A 72 -19.06 -16.76 -3.22
C LEU A 72 -18.67 -16.20 -1.85
N THR A 73 -19.20 -15.03 -1.48
CA THR A 73 -18.98 -14.43 -0.16
C THR A 73 -19.51 -15.34 0.95
N SER A 74 -20.76 -15.80 0.84
CA SER A 74 -21.35 -16.73 1.81
C SER A 74 -20.60 -18.07 1.86
N SER A 75 -20.12 -18.58 0.72
CA SER A 75 -19.28 -19.78 0.70
C SER A 75 -17.95 -19.56 1.43
N HIS A 76 -17.28 -18.42 1.22
CA HIS A 76 -16.06 -18.08 1.94
C HIS A 76 -16.30 -17.83 3.44
N GLU A 77 -17.46 -17.29 3.82
CA GLU A 77 -17.89 -17.15 5.21
C GLU A 77 -18.09 -18.51 5.87
N ALA A 78 -18.83 -19.41 5.24
CA ALA A 78 -19.04 -20.77 5.73
C ALA A 78 -17.72 -21.52 5.90
N LEU A 79 -16.79 -21.41 4.93
CA LEU A 79 -15.46 -22.01 5.06
C LEU A 79 -14.65 -21.40 6.21
N ARG A 80 -14.76 -20.08 6.44
CA ARG A 80 -14.09 -19.41 7.56
C ARG A 80 -14.64 -19.88 8.90
N ALA A 81 -15.96 -19.91 9.06
CA ALA A 81 -16.62 -20.37 10.28
C ALA A 81 -16.31 -21.84 10.58
N ALA A 82 -16.25 -22.68 9.54
CA ALA A 82 -15.94 -24.10 9.69
C ALA A 82 -14.43 -24.42 9.83
N GLY A 83 -13.55 -23.42 9.96
CA GLY A 83 -12.10 -23.66 10.08
C GLY A 83 -11.47 -24.28 8.82
N ARG A 84 -12.12 -24.18 7.66
CA ARG A 84 -11.66 -24.79 6.41
C ARG A 84 -10.82 -23.81 5.58
N TYR A 85 -9.80 -24.37 4.95
CA TYR A 85 -8.92 -23.65 4.04
C TYR A 85 -9.58 -23.47 2.67
N GLY A 86 -10.06 -22.24 2.41
CA GLY A 86 -10.70 -21.86 1.14
C GLY A 86 -9.77 -21.47 0.00
N GLY A 87 -8.44 -21.57 0.15
CA GLY A 87 -7.47 -21.17 -0.87
C GLY A 87 -6.64 -19.94 -0.49
N GLY A 88 -5.77 -19.52 -1.41
CA GLY A 88 -4.84 -18.40 -1.23
C GLY A 88 -3.41 -18.83 -0.85
N LEU A 89 -2.70 -17.93 -0.16
CA LEU A 89 -1.37 -18.20 0.36
C LEU A 89 -1.48 -18.91 1.70
N VAL A 90 -0.79 -20.04 1.85
CA VAL A 90 -0.68 -20.73 3.14
C VAL A 90 0.24 -19.93 4.08
N PRO A 91 -0.15 -19.66 5.33
CA PRO A 91 0.71 -19.06 6.34
C PRO A 91 2.06 -19.79 6.47
N PHE A 92 3.14 -19.06 6.66
CA PHE A 92 4.47 -19.66 6.82
C PHE A 92 4.52 -20.49 8.11
N GLY A 93 5.16 -21.66 8.06
CA GLY A 93 5.10 -22.66 9.12
C GLY A 93 4.05 -23.75 8.91
N TYR A 94 3.17 -23.58 7.91
CA TYR A 94 2.08 -24.50 7.62
C TYR A 94 2.11 -25.05 6.20
N ARG A 95 1.42 -26.18 6.01
CA ARG A 95 1.07 -26.80 4.73
C ARG A 95 -0.41 -27.17 4.70
N LYS A 96 -0.97 -27.40 3.51
CA LYS A 96 -2.35 -27.89 3.36
C LYS A 96 -2.42 -29.35 3.84
N ALA A 97 -3.48 -29.69 4.56
CA ALA A 97 -3.78 -31.05 4.98
C ALA A 97 -5.29 -31.32 4.86
N PRO A 98 -5.74 -32.59 4.75
CA PRO A 98 -7.17 -32.91 4.77
C PRO A 98 -7.82 -32.44 6.07
N HIS A 99 -9.01 -31.84 5.97
CA HIS A 99 -9.73 -31.39 7.17
C HIS A 99 -10.23 -32.59 8.00
N PRO A 100 -10.16 -32.55 9.35
CA PRO A 100 -10.60 -33.67 10.20
C PRO A 100 -12.06 -34.10 9.99
N SER A 101 -12.92 -33.18 9.53
CA SER A 101 -14.32 -33.49 9.19
C SER A 101 -14.50 -34.34 7.92
N GLY A 102 -13.42 -34.80 7.27
CA GLY A 102 -13.45 -35.59 6.04
C GLY A 102 -13.81 -34.83 4.76
N SER A 103 -14.03 -33.51 4.84
CA SER A 103 -14.42 -32.68 3.70
C SER A 103 -13.61 -31.39 3.66
N GLY A 104 -12.93 -31.16 2.53
CA GLY A 104 -12.11 -29.99 2.31
C GLY A 104 -10.73 -30.09 2.96
N TRP A 105 -10.12 -28.92 3.18
CA TRP A 105 -8.73 -28.80 3.61
C TRP A 105 -8.64 -27.99 4.91
N CYS A 106 -7.66 -28.30 5.75
CA CYS A 106 -7.19 -27.51 6.87
C CYS A 106 -5.70 -27.16 6.67
N LEU A 107 -5.07 -26.64 7.71
CA LEU A 107 -3.63 -26.44 7.78
C LEU A 107 -3.02 -27.38 8.82
N ALA A 108 -1.86 -27.94 8.50
CA ALA A 108 -1.01 -28.67 9.44
C ALA A 108 0.39 -28.04 9.46
N PRO A 109 1.14 -28.16 10.56
CA PRO A 109 2.53 -27.75 10.61
C PRO A 109 3.32 -28.38 9.46
N ASP A 110 4.10 -27.54 8.77
CA ASP A 110 5.11 -27.99 7.83
C ASP A 110 6.43 -28.15 8.60
N PRO A 111 6.96 -29.36 8.82
CA PRO A 111 8.05 -29.58 9.77
C PRO A 111 9.27 -28.67 9.55
N GLU A 112 9.65 -28.44 8.29
CA GLU A 112 10.79 -27.60 7.94
C GLU A 112 10.53 -26.12 8.22
N SER A 113 9.41 -25.55 7.74
CA SER A 113 9.13 -24.13 7.98
C SER A 113 8.67 -23.84 9.40
N ALA A 114 8.04 -24.79 10.09
CA ALA A 114 7.69 -24.70 11.52
C ALA A 114 8.94 -24.62 12.40
N ALA A 115 9.94 -25.49 12.15
CA ALA A 115 11.23 -25.42 12.84
C ALA A 115 11.92 -24.07 12.59
N LEU A 116 11.91 -23.58 11.35
CA LEU A 116 12.45 -22.26 11.02
C LEU A 116 11.72 -21.12 11.75
N VAL A 117 10.40 -21.18 11.92
CA VAL A 117 9.64 -20.20 12.71
C VAL A 117 10.15 -20.18 14.15
N ARG A 118 10.33 -21.35 14.78
CA ARG A 118 10.88 -21.47 16.14
C ARG A 118 12.28 -20.84 16.25
N THR A 119 13.19 -21.17 15.32
CA THR A 119 14.53 -20.54 15.27
C THR A 119 14.46 -19.02 15.09
N ILE A 120 13.58 -18.51 14.23
CA ILE A 120 13.42 -17.06 14.03
C ILE A 120 12.94 -16.39 15.33
N ILE A 121 12.04 -17.05 16.08
CA ILE A 121 11.53 -16.55 17.36
C ILE A 121 12.64 -16.53 18.41
N GLU A 122 13.47 -17.57 18.48
CA GLU A 122 14.66 -17.59 19.35
C GLU A 122 15.62 -16.43 19.03
N ASP A 123 15.89 -16.16 17.76
CA ASP A 123 16.71 -15.00 17.37
C ASP A 123 16.07 -13.66 17.80
N VAL A 124 14.74 -13.58 17.75
CA VAL A 124 13.99 -12.42 18.24
C VAL A 124 14.14 -12.30 19.76
N HIS A 125 14.04 -13.38 20.53
CA HIS A 125 14.28 -13.30 21.97
C HIS A 125 15.75 -12.98 22.30
N ALA A 126 16.70 -13.46 21.50
CA ALA A 126 18.14 -13.22 21.63
C ALA A 126 18.62 -11.83 21.17
N GLY A 127 17.74 -10.84 20.99
CA GLY A 127 18.17 -9.47 20.67
C GLY A 127 18.42 -9.16 19.18
N ARG A 128 18.32 -10.13 18.25
CA ARG A 128 18.62 -9.89 16.83
C ARG A 128 17.53 -9.11 16.11
N SER A 129 17.92 -8.07 15.36
CA SER A 129 16.97 -7.26 14.58
C SER A 129 16.34 -8.07 13.44
N LEU A 130 15.09 -7.74 13.05
CA LEU A 130 14.43 -8.38 11.90
C LEU A 130 15.22 -8.19 10.58
N ILE A 131 16.01 -7.12 10.46
CA ILE A 131 16.88 -6.91 9.30
C ILE A 131 18.03 -7.93 9.31
N ALA A 132 18.67 -8.14 10.46
CA ALA A 132 19.73 -9.11 10.60
C ALA A 132 19.23 -10.55 10.36
N ILE A 133 18.06 -10.90 10.90
CA ILE A 133 17.43 -12.21 10.68
C ILE A 133 17.09 -12.39 9.19
N ALA A 134 16.48 -11.38 8.54
CA ALA A 134 16.18 -11.45 7.10
C ALA A 134 17.45 -11.65 6.26
N ARG A 135 18.54 -10.95 6.60
CA ARG A 135 19.83 -11.10 5.92
C ARG A 135 20.35 -12.54 6.04
N ARG A 136 20.39 -13.10 7.25
CA ARG A 136 20.82 -14.49 7.49
C ARG A 136 19.98 -15.48 6.68
N LEU A 137 18.64 -15.35 6.73
CA LEU A 137 17.74 -16.24 5.98
C LEU A 137 18.00 -16.16 4.46
N ASN A 138 18.28 -14.97 3.93
CA ASN A 138 18.64 -14.79 2.54
C ASN A 138 19.99 -15.41 2.18
N GLU A 139 21.00 -15.27 3.05
CA GLU A 139 22.33 -15.90 2.89
C GLU A 139 22.23 -17.42 2.88
N SER A 140 21.40 -17.98 3.78
CA SER A 140 21.08 -19.41 3.83
C SER A 140 20.08 -19.88 2.75
N ARG A 141 19.69 -19.00 1.82
CA ARG A 141 18.73 -19.29 0.73
C ARG A 141 17.39 -19.87 1.19
N VAL A 142 16.94 -19.51 2.39
CA VAL A 142 15.64 -19.93 2.93
C VAL A 142 14.51 -19.28 2.13
N PRO A 143 13.55 -20.05 1.56
CA PRO A 143 12.43 -19.49 0.81
C PRO A 143 11.55 -18.57 1.67
N VAL A 144 11.08 -17.47 1.09
CA VAL A 144 10.03 -16.63 1.70
C VAL A 144 8.67 -17.35 1.67
N PRO A 145 7.63 -16.88 2.39
CA PRO A 145 6.35 -17.59 2.46
C PRO A 145 5.72 -17.89 1.09
N ARG A 146 5.77 -16.92 0.15
CA ARG A 146 5.27 -17.12 -1.22
C ARG A 146 6.04 -18.20 -1.98
N ASP A 147 7.36 -18.21 -1.83
CA ASP A 147 8.23 -19.16 -2.51
C ASP A 147 8.13 -20.56 -1.89
N ARG A 148 8.06 -20.66 -0.55
CA ARG A 148 7.78 -21.93 0.15
C ARG A 148 6.43 -22.49 -0.26
N HIS A 149 5.39 -21.65 -0.34
CA HIS A 149 4.08 -22.08 -0.81
C HIS A 149 4.13 -22.59 -2.25
N ALA A 150 4.82 -21.90 -3.16
CA ALA A 150 5.00 -22.38 -4.54
C ALA A 150 5.76 -23.73 -4.57
N GLN A 151 6.84 -23.85 -3.81
CA GLN A 151 7.65 -25.06 -3.67
C GLN A 151 6.80 -26.26 -3.20
N LEU A 152 6.00 -26.09 -2.14
CA LEU A 152 5.11 -27.12 -1.62
C LEU A 152 4.00 -27.55 -2.60
N GLN A 153 3.76 -26.77 -3.65
CA GLN A 153 2.81 -27.08 -4.72
C GLN A 153 3.50 -27.55 -6.00
N GLY A 154 4.81 -27.80 -5.97
CA GLY A 154 5.58 -28.21 -7.17
C GLY A 154 5.68 -27.11 -8.24
N ARG A 155 5.48 -25.85 -7.87
CA ARG A 155 5.53 -24.69 -8.78
C ARG A 155 6.88 -23.99 -8.69
N PRO A 156 7.34 -23.33 -9.78
CA PRO A 156 8.56 -22.55 -9.72
C PRO A 156 8.43 -21.40 -8.70
N MET A 157 9.53 -21.14 -7.98
CA MET A 157 9.64 -20.00 -7.07
C MET A 157 9.76 -18.69 -7.86
N GLY A 158 9.59 -17.56 -7.15
CA GLY A 158 9.71 -16.24 -7.75
C GLY A 158 8.51 -15.86 -8.62
N GLY A 159 8.80 -15.21 -9.75
CA GLY A 159 7.82 -14.70 -10.70
C GLY A 159 7.79 -13.17 -10.77
N ARG A 160 6.80 -12.65 -11.51
CA ARG A 160 6.74 -11.23 -11.84
C ARG A 160 6.22 -10.37 -10.69
N ARG A 161 6.92 -9.27 -10.39
CA ARG A 161 6.50 -8.26 -9.41
C ARG A 161 6.95 -6.87 -9.84
N HIS A 162 6.01 -5.91 -9.88
CA HIS A 162 6.26 -4.53 -10.33
C HIS A 162 6.98 -4.49 -11.69
N GLY A 163 6.47 -5.27 -12.66
CA GLY A 163 7.00 -5.32 -14.02
C GLY A 163 8.29 -6.12 -14.21
N ARG A 164 8.98 -6.52 -13.13
CA ARG A 164 10.26 -7.24 -13.16
C ARG A 164 10.11 -8.71 -12.78
N ASP A 165 10.95 -9.56 -13.36
CA ASP A 165 11.01 -10.98 -13.05
C ASP A 165 12.06 -11.24 -11.97
N PHE A 166 11.72 -12.16 -11.08
CA PHE A 166 12.57 -12.59 -9.99
C PHE A 166 12.61 -14.11 -10.00
N GLU A 167 13.81 -14.70 -9.99
CA GLU A 167 13.96 -16.15 -9.81
C GLU A 167 13.49 -16.59 -8.41
N ARG A 168 13.71 -15.73 -7.41
CA ARG A 168 13.27 -15.91 -6.02
C ARG A 168 13.01 -14.56 -5.37
N PHE A 169 12.08 -14.52 -4.44
CA PHE A 169 11.87 -13.37 -3.56
C PHE A 169 12.77 -13.44 -2.33
N ARG A 170 13.09 -12.28 -1.76
CA ARG A 170 13.98 -12.16 -0.60
C ARG A 170 13.21 -11.83 0.67
N TRP A 171 13.69 -12.34 1.79
CA TRP A 171 13.24 -11.94 3.11
C TRP A 171 13.52 -10.45 3.31
N THR A 172 12.52 -9.75 3.85
CA THR A 172 12.66 -8.37 4.32
C THR A 172 12.18 -8.31 5.77
N SER A 173 12.59 -7.28 6.50
CA SER A 173 12.07 -7.04 7.85
C SER A 173 10.53 -6.91 7.86
N GLY A 174 9.95 -6.33 6.79
CA GLY A 174 8.50 -6.25 6.62
C GLY A 174 7.83 -7.61 6.41
N THR A 175 8.46 -8.52 5.64
CA THR A 175 7.95 -9.89 5.46
C THR A 175 8.00 -10.66 6.78
N LEU A 176 9.12 -10.61 7.50
CA LEU A 176 9.25 -11.24 8.82
C LEU A 176 8.23 -10.67 9.82
N SER A 177 8.09 -9.35 9.84
CA SER A 177 7.10 -8.67 10.67
C SER A 177 5.69 -9.20 10.42
N LYS A 178 5.30 -9.45 9.16
CA LYS A 178 3.97 -9.98 8.84
C LYS A 178 3.80 -11.42 9.30
N VAL A 179 4.84 -12.25 9.16
CA VAL A 179 4.81 -13.64 9.64
C VAL A 179 4.69 -13.69 11.17
N LEU A 180 5.59 -13.00 11.87
CA LEU A 180 5.72 -13.08 13.33
C LEU A 180 4.59 -12.39 14.09
N ARG A 181 3.82 -11.51 13.44
CA ARG A 181 2.64 -10.85 14.03
C ARG A 181 1.33 -11.51 13.63
N SER A 182 1.37 -12.57 12.83
CA SER A 182 0.15 -13.21 12.35
C SER A 182 -0.44 -14.13 13.43
N PRO A 183 -1.71 -13.97 13.83
CA PRO A 183 -2.39 -14.91 14.74
C PRO A 183 -2.43 -16.35 14.22
N SER A 184 -2.20 -16.56 12.91
CA SER A 184 -2.11 -17.91 12.34
C SER A 184 -1.00 -18.77 12.96
N LEU A 185 0.01 -18.20 13.64
CA LEU A 185 0.98 -18.99 14.40
C LEU A 185 0.35 -19.72 15.59
N MET A 186 -0.78 -19.25 16.11
CA MET A 186 -1.57 -19.95 17.13
C MET A 186 -2.60 -20.91 16.50
N GLY A 187 -2.52 -21.18 15.19
CA GLY A 187 -3.52 -22.00 14.48
C GLY A 187 -4.83 -21.27 14.17
N HIS A 188 -4.91 -19.96 14.47
CA HIS A 188 -6.13 -19.18 14.24
C HIS A 188 -6.42 -18.98 12.75
N ARG A 189 -7.70 -19.11 12.39
CA ARG A 189 -8.25 -18.63 11.13
C ARG A 189 -8.21 -17.11 11.12
N THR A 190 -7.68 -16.51 10.05
CA THR A 190 -7.59 -15.05 9.93
C THR A 190 -8.35 -14.51 8.71
N HIS A 191 -8.91 -13.31 8.86
CA HIS A 191 -9.55 -12.55 7.78
C HIS A 191 -9.27 -11.05 7.99
N GLY A 192 -8.81 -10.36 6.94
CA GLY A 192 -8.43 -8.94 7.08
C GLY A 192 -7.29 -8.66 8.08
N GLY A 193 -6.49 -9.69 8.41
CA GLY A 193 -5.43 -9.59 9.43
C GLY A 193 -5.89 -9.77 10.88
N GLN A 194 -7.17 -10.08 11.10
CA GLN A 194 -7.76 -10.32 12.42
C GLN A 194 -8.11 -11.81 12.59
N THR A 195 -8.12 -12.29 13.83
CA THR A 195 -8.63 -13.63 14.18
C THR A 195 -10.13 -13.69 13.90
N VAL A 196 -10.57 -14.70 13.17
CA VAL A 196 -11.99 -15.03 13.02
C VAL A 196 -12.46 -15.66 14.31
N ARG A 197 -13.59 -15.19 14.85
CA ARG A 197 -14.19 -15.69 16.07
C ARG A 197 -15.55 -16.32 15.77
N ASP A 198 -15.92 -17.32 16.54
CA ASP A 198 -17.25 -17.94 16.48
C ASP A 198 -18.30 -17.13 17.26
N GLU A 199 -19.50 -17.68 17.41
CA GLU A 199 -20.62 -17.06 18.12
C GLU A 199 -20.34 -16.84 19.61
N SER A 200 -19.49 -17.68 20.22
CA SER A 200 -19.06 -17.56 21.62
C SER A 200 -17.94 -16.53 21.81
N GLY A 201 -17.37 -16.04 20.70
CA GLY A 201 -16.20 -15.16 20.71
C GLY A 201 -14.87 -15.91 20.74
N ASP A 202 -14.87 -17.23 20.65
CA ASP A 202 -13.65 -18.03 20.68
C ASP A 202 -12.95 -18.03 19.32
N PRO A 203 -11.61 -18.11 19.27
CA PRO A 203 -10.87 -18.19 18.01
C PRO A 203 -11.25 -19.43 17.20
N VAL A 204 -11.70 -19.22 15.96
CA VAL A 204 -11.87 -20.32 15.03
C VAL A 204 -10.49 -20.82 14.60
N LEU A 205 -10.22 -22.11 14.81
CA LEU A 205 -8.96 -22.74 14.41
C LEU A 205 -9.02 -23.23 12.97
N ILE A 206 -7.92 -23.09 12.24
CA ILE A 206 -7.74 -23.66 10.88
C ILE A 206 -6.74 -24.82 10.89
N GLY A 207 -6.00 -25.01 11.98
CA GLY A 207 -4.95 -26.00 12.10
C GLY A 207 -4.33 -26.01 13.49
N GLU A 208 -3.40 -26.93 13.70
CA GLU A 208 -2.63 -27.06 14.94
C GLU A 208 -1.84 -25.78 15.25
N SER A 209 -1.79 -25.40 16.52
CA SER A 209 -1.07 -24.21 16.97
C SER A 209 0.45 -24.45 16.94
N LEU A 210 1.19 -23.60 16.23
CA LEU A 210 2.66 -23.59 16.31
C LEU A 210 3.16 -22.94 17.59
N LEU A 211 2.37 -22.03 18.18
CA LEU A 211 2.66 -21.33 19.42
C LEU A 211 1.44 -21.37 20.35
N THR A 212 1.67 -21.43 21.65
CA THR A 212 0.62 -21.14 22.64
C THR A 212 0.29 -19.64 22.65
N ASN A 213 -0.82 -19.26 23.30
CA ASN A 213 -1.17 -17.84 23.49
C ASN A 213 -0.04 -17.10 24.22
N ASP A 214 0.47 -17.66 25.31
CA ASP A 214 1.55 -17.05 26.10
C ASP A 214 2.85 -16.88 25.29
N GLU A 215 3.23 -17.90 24.51
CA GLU A 215 4.40 -17.81 23.62
C GLU A 215 4.22 -16.70 22.57
N PHE A 216 3.01 -16.59 22.01
CA PHE A 216 2.70 -15.57 21.02
C PHE A 216 2.70 -14.16 21.63
N ASP A 217 2.15 -13.98 22.83
CA ASP A 217 2.12 -12.70 23.54
C ASP A 217 3.54 -12.24 23.92
N VAL A 218 4.37 -13.15 24.44
CA VAL A 218 5.79 -12.88 24.72
C VAL A 218 6.54 -12.46 23.44
N LEU A 219 6.25 -13.10 22.30
CA LEU A 219 6.77 -12.69 20.99
C LEU A 219 6.28 -11.29 20.59
N GLN A 220 4.98 -10.99 20.72
CA GLN A 220 4.44 -9.69 20.38
C GLN A 220 5.07 -8.58 21.23
N ASP A 221 5.24 -8.81 22.53
CA ASP A 221 5.90 -7.87 23.45
C ASP A 221 7.36 -7.63 23.09
N ALA A 222 8.11 -8.67 22.70
CA ALA A 222 9.48 -8.52 22.22
C ALA A 222 9.54 -7.66 20.94
N LEU A 223 8.59 -7.86 20.02
CA LEU A 223 8.47 -7.09 18.79
C LEU A 223 8.03 -5.64 19.04
N LEU A 224 7.13 -5.41 20.00
CA LEU A 224 6.63 -4.09 20.40
C LEU A 224 7.73 -3.28 21.09
N ARG A 225 8.41 -3.86 22.09
CA ARG A 225 9.54 -3.23 22.78
C ARG A 225 10.60 -2.73 21.81
N ARG A 226 10.86 -3.47 20.73
CA ARG A 226 11.77 -3.03 19.66
C ARG A 226 11.20 -1.95 18.76
N SER A 227 9.93 -2.03 18.41
CA SER A 227 9.28 -0.98 17.63
C SER A 227 9.26 0.36 18.38
N ASN A 228 9.18 0.31 19.72
CA ASN A 228 9.27 1.47 20.60
C ASN A 228 10.74 1.87 20.88
N GLY A 229 11.65 0.91 21.05
CA GLY A 229 13.09 1.17 21.23
C GLY A 229 13.80 1.70 19.97
N THR A 230 13.25 1.42 18.78
CA THR A 230 13.68 2.05 17.51
C THR A 230 12.99 3.39 17.26
N ARG A 231 11.96 3.75 18.04
CA ARG A 231 11.62 5.15 18.29
C ARG A 231 12.58 5.71 19.35
N SER A 232 13.88 5.65 19.07
CA SER A 232 14.67 6.85 19.35
C SER A 232 13.87 7.98 18.71
N PRO A 233 13.49 9.06 19.43
CA PRO A 233 12.77 10.17 18.82
C PRO A 233 13.57 10.46 17.56
N ARG A 234 12.97 10.19 16.38
CA ARG A 234 13.66 10.29 15.09
C ARG A 234 14.49 11.52 15.21
N ARG A 235 15.83 11.39 15.30
CA ARG A 235 16.73 12.49 15.68
C ARG A 235 16.18 13.69 14.93
N GLY A 236 15.56 14.63 15.67
CA GLY A 236 14.61 15.57 15.10
C GLY A 236 15.25 16.10 13.83
N THR A 237 14.56 16.02 12.70
CA THR A 237 15.17 16.45 11.43
C THR A 237 15.76 17.83 11.66
N THR A 238 17.09 17.94 11.59
CA THR A 238 17.84 19.17 11.90
C THR A 238 17.60 20.26 10.85
N ALA A 239 16.87 19.92 9.79
CA ALA A 239 16.49 20.81 8.72
C ALA A 239 15.46 21.85 9.21
N LEU A 240 15.95 23.08 9.35
CA LEU A 240 15.26 24.24 9.94
C LEU A 240 13.85 24.45 9.40
N LEU A 241 13.62 24.22 8.10
CA LEU A 241 12.37 24.58 7.42
C LEU A 241 11.42 23.41 7.21
N THR A 242 11.65 22.27 7.87
CA THR A 242 10.72 21.15 7.78
C THR A 242 9.37 21.48 8.43
N GLY A 243 8.33 21.61 7.61
CA GLY A 243 6.99 22.05 8.04
C GLY A 243 6.76 23.56 7.93
N VAL A 244 7.80 24.33 7.61
CA VAL A 244 7.76 25.77 7.31
C VAL A 244 7.71 26.00 5.78
N ALA A 245 8.43 25.17 5.00
CA ALA A 245 8.52 25.30 3.55
C ALA A 245 7.44 24.51 2.79
N TYR A 246 6.83 25.14 1.79
CA TYR A 246 5.77 24.60 0.93
C TYR A 246 6.06 24.82 -0.56
N CYS A 247 5.61 23.90 -1.40
CA CYS A 247 5.72 23.99 -2.86
C CYS A 247 4.55 24.81 -3.40
N SER A 248 4.80 25.89 -4.14
CA SER A 248 3.72 26.70 -4.72
C SER A 248 2.95 25.98 -5.84
N GLY A 249 3.48 24.87 -6.37
CA GLY A 249 2.84 24.13 -7.44
C GLY A 249 1.75 23.15 -6.99
N CYS A 250 1.75 22.74 -5.72
CA CYS A 250 0.73 21.81 -5.20
C CYS A 250 0.31 22.11 -3.76
N ASP A 251 0.76 23.23 -3.20
CA ASP A 251 0.59 23.62 -1.79
C ASP A 251 1.06 22.55 -0.77
N GLY A 252 1.76 21.53 -1.24
CA GLY A 252 2.29 20.44 -0.44
C GLY A 252 3.54 20.87 0.32
N ARG A 253 3.75 20.27 1.49
CA ARG A 253 4.98 20.48 2.28
C ARG A 253 6.22 20.08 1.48
N MET A 254 7.32 20.79 1.69
CA MET A 254 8.62 20.35 1.21
C MET A 254 9.27 19.37 2.19
N TYR A 255 10.14 18.51 1.67
CA TYR A 255 10.94 17.54 2.42
C TYR A 255 12.43 17.86 2.21
N PHE A 256 13.24 17.71 3.27
CA PHE A 256 14.68 17.91 3.20
C PHE A 256 15.41 16.65 2.73
N ALA A 257 16.05 16.73 1.57
CA ALA A 257 16.87 15.68 0.98
C ALA A 257 18.37 15.96 1.22
N ILE A 258 19.06 15.02 1.85
CA ILE A 258 20.51 15.10 2.07
C ILE A 258 21.25 14.87 0.74
N ARG A 259 22.27 15.69 0.46
CA ARG A 259 23.19 15.50 -0.68
C ARG A 259 24.51 14.91 -0.17
N LYS A 260 24.89 13.74 -0.69
CA LYS A 260 26.18 13.11 -0.36
C LYS A 260 27.31 13.93 -0.99
N GLY A 261 28.32 14.29 -0.19
CA GLY A 261 29.50 15.02 -0.65
C GLY A 261 29.38 16.54 -0.68
N TYR A 262 28.29 17.11 -0.13
CA TYR A 262 28.09 18.56 -0.03
C TYR A 262 27.74 18.96 1.41
N PRO A 263 28.13 20.16 1.86
CA PRO A 263 27.78 20.66 3.19
C PRO A 263 26.31 21.10 3.32
N TYR A 264 25.52 21.01 2.25
CA TYR A 264 24.12 21.43 2.17
C TYR A 264 23.22 20.30 1.65
N GLY A 265 21.91 20.41 1.91
CA GLY A 265 20.87 19.58 1.31
C GLY A 265 19.96 20.38 0.36
N ASP A 266 18.83 19.79 -0.02
CA ASP A 266 17.77 20.47 -0.76
C ASP A 266 16.42 20.32 -0.05
N TYR A 267 15.63 21.38 -0.03
CA TYR A 267 14.18 21.26 0.17
C TYR A 267 13.55 20.94 -1.18
N VAL A 268 12.82 19.82 -1.26
CA VAL A 268 12.15 19.36 -2.49
C VAL A 268 10.66 19.13 -2.25
N CYS A 269 9.84 19.31 -3.30
CA CYS A 269 8.42 18.97 -3.26
C CYS A 269 8.19 17.52 -2.80
N ARG A 270 7.43 17.34 -1.72
CA ARG A 270 7.17 16.00 -1.15
C ARG A 270 6.31 15.12 -2.05
N THR A 271 5.33 15.70 -2.75
CA THR A 271 4.46 14.99 -3.70
C THR A 271 5.29 14.28 -4.76
N THR A 272 6.18 15.02 -5.44
CA THR A 272 7.09 14.43 -6.44
C THR A 272 8.10 13.47 -5.83
N ALA A 273 8.63 13.75 -4.63
CA ALA A 273 9.55 12.83 -3.95
C ALA A 273 8.90 11.47 -3.58
N ARG A 274 7.56 11.41 -3.47
CA ARG A 274 6.78 10.18 -3.27
C ARG A 274 6.38 9.48 -4.57
N GLY A 275 6.70 10.05 -5.72
CA GLY A 275 6.29 9.54 -7.03
C GLY A 275 4.89 9.98 -7.46
N GLU A 276 4.30 10.97 -6.80
CA GLU A 276 3.00 11.57 -7.17
C GLU A 276 3.21 12.79 -8.10
N VAL A 277 2.16 13.18 -8.83
CA VAL A 277 2.21 14.26 -9.83
C VAL A 277 2.04 15.62 -9.16
N CYS A 278 2.97 16.54 -9.43
CA CYS A 278 2.88 17.97 -9.09
C CYS A 278 3.01 18.77 -10.41
N PRO A 279 2.11 19.73 -10.70
CA PRO A 279 2.15 20.47 -11.97
C PRO A 279 3.37 21.38 -12.08
N ALA A 280 3.87 21.90 -10.94
CA ALA A 280 5.03 22.77 -10.90
C ALA A 280 5.95 22.45 -9.70
N PRO A 281 6.72 21.35 -9.74
CA PRO A 281 7.51 20.90 -8.59
C PRO A 281 8.67 21.85 -8.30
N ALA A 282 8.73 22.32 -7.07
CA ALA A 282 9.80 23.18 -6.58
C ALA A 282 10.91 22.39 -5.87
N ALA A 283 12.12 22.90 -6.00
CA ALA A 283 13.30 22.48 -5.25
C ALA A 283 14.21 23.69 -5.01
N MET A 284 14.83 23.76 -3.83
CA MET A 284 15.81 24.80 -3.50
C MET A 284 16.86 24.28 -2.52
N ARG A 285 18.11 24.73 -2.70
CA ARG A 285 19.23 24.45 -1.81
C ARG A 285 18.95 24.93 -0.39
N SER A 286 19.36 24.15 0.60
CA SER A 286 18.95 24.39 1.99
C SER A 286 19.50 25.68 2.57
N ASP A 287 20.79 25.95 2.42
CA ASP A 287 21.47 27.15 2.90
C ASP A 287 20.85 28.44 2.34
N TRP A 288 20.45 28.42 1.07
CA TRP A 288 19.79 29.54 0.42
C TRP A 288 18.40 29.82 0.97
N LEU A 289 17.58 28.78 1.07
CA LEU A 289 16.22 28.94 1.56
C LEU A 289 16.23 29.31 3.04
N GLU A 290 17.10 28.70 3.84
CA GLU A 290 17.29 28.98 5.26
C GLU A 290 17.80 30.40 5.48
N GLY A 291 18.84 30.83 4.74
CA GLY A 291 19.35 32.20 4.80
C GLY A 291 18.28 33.24 4.45
N TYR A 292 17.49 32.99 3.39
CA TYR A 292 16.37 33.86 3.02
C TYR A 292 15.34 33.97 4.15
N VAL A 293 14.84 32.83 4.66
CA VAL A 293 13.81 32.80 5.70
C VAL A 293 14.30 33.46 6.99
N LEU A 294 15.52 33.13 7.43
CA LEU A 294 16.11 33.72 8.62
C LEU A 294 16.27 35.24 8.48
N SER A 295 16.77 35.72 7.34
CA SER A 295 16.91 37.17 7.09
C SER A 295 15.58 37.91 7.10
N ARG A 296 14.50 37.29 6.59
CA ARG A 296 13.15 37.87 6.57
C ARG A 296 12.53 37.84 7.97
N TYR A 297 12.66 36.71 8.66
CA TYR A 297 12.14 36.56 10.02
C TYR A 297 12.80 37.54 10.99
N ARG A 298 14.13 37.67 11.00
CA ARG A 298 14.85 38.59 11.89
C ARG A 298 14.43 40.05 11.69
N ARG A 299 14.24 40.47 10.43
CA ARG A 299 13.72 41.80 10.10
C ARG A 299 12.32 42.05 10.62
N VAL A 300 11.42 41.06 10.49
CA VAL A 300 10.01 41.20 10.93
C VAL A 300 9.84 41.02 12.44
N ALA A 301 10.67 40.20 13.08
CA ALA A 301 10.61 39.89 14.50
C ALA A 301 11.54 40.75 15.37
N ALA A 302 12.32 41.67 14.77
CA ALA A 302 13.32 42.52 15.42
C ALA A 302 14.19 41.74 16.43
N THR A 303 14.77 40.63 15.99
CA THR A 303 15.54 39.72 16.85
C THR A 303 16.85 39.32 16.18
N ASP A 304 17.94 39.36 16.93
CA ASP A 304 19.28 38.95 16.46
C ASP A 304 19.75 37.60 17.03
N GLY A 305 18.92 36.99 17.89
CA GLY A 305 19.23 35.71 18.52
C GLY A 305 19.14 34.50 17.57
N ASP A 306 19.42 33.32 18.14
CA ASP A 306 19.20 32.05 17.46
C ASP A 306 17.70 31.86 17.16
N VAL A 307 17.41 31.31 15.98
CA VAL A 307 16.05 31.12 15.47
C VAL A 307 15.87 29.64 15.17
N PRO A 308 15.54 28.84 16.20
CA PRO A 308 15.27 27.43 16.00
C PRO A 308 13.96 27.22 15.24
N ARG A 309 13.82 26.04 14.65
CA ARG A 309 12.63 25.63 13.88
C ARG A 309 11.34 25.81 14.68
N GLU A 310 11.35 25.47 15.97
CA GLU A 310 10.20 25.53 16.86
C GLU A 310 9.68 26.97 16.99
N ARG A 311 10.58 27.95 16.95
CA ARG A 311 10.23 29.37 16.97
C ARG A 311 9.55 29.81 15.66
N LEU A 312 10.09 29.40 14.51
CA LEU A 312 9.47 29.68 13.20
C LEU A 312 8.04 29.10 13.11
N LEU A 313 7.86 27.86 13.57
CA LEU A 313 6.55 27.20 13.58
C LEU A 313 5.57 27.87 14.54
N ARG A 314 6.03 28.24 15.74
CA ARG A 314 5.21 28.94 16.75
C ARG A 314 4.70 30.28 16.22
N ASP A 315 5.56 31.00 15.52
CA ASP A 315 5.27 32.31 14.94
C ASP A 315 4.48 32.25 13.64
N GLY A 316 4.05 31.05 13.20
CA GLY A 316 3.24 30.88 12.00
C GLY A 316 3.98 31.25 10.71
N VAL A 317 5.31 31.11 10.70
CA VAL A 317 6.13 31.37 9.52
C VAL A 317 5.87 30.30 8.47
N VAL A 318 5.62 30.74 7.24
CA VAL A 318 5.47 29.90 6.06
C VAL A 318 6.27 30.51 4.92
N VAL A 319 7.08 29.70 4.25
CA VAL A 319 7.72 30.06 2.99
C VAL A 319 7.19 29.19 1.86
N THR A 320 6.70 29.81 0.78
CA THR A 320 6.34 29.09 -0.44
C THR A 320 7.45 29.23 -1.47
N VAL A 321 7.74 28.14 -2.16
CA VAL A 321 8.82 28.04 -3.14
C VAL A 321 8.22 27.72 -4.51
N GLY A 322 8.46 28.59 -5.48
CA GLY A 322 8.09 28.41 -6.88
C GLY A 322 8.96 27.40 -7.62
N LYS A 323 8.45 26.84 -8.72
CA LYS A 323 9.23 25.96 -9.63
C LYS A 323 10.44 26.69 -10.18
N GLY A 324 11.58 26.00 -10.27
CA GLY A 324 12.84 26.55 -10.78
C GLY A 324 13.31 25.93 -12.07
N ARG A 325 14.44 26.46 -12.57
CA ARG A 325 15.13 25.88 -13.72
C ARG A 325 15.51 24.44 -13.42
N SER A 326 15.03 23.52 -14.24
CA SER A 326 15.41 22.11 -14.23
C SER A 326 16.83 21.94 -14.78
N GLY A 327 17.62 21.03 -14.20
CA GLY A 327 18.94 20.65 -14.73
C GLY A 327 20.11 20.88 -13.76
N GLY A 328 21.05 19.93 -13.71
CA GLY A 328 22.23 19.89 -12.84
C GLY A 328 23.39 20.80 -13.23
N ALA A 329 23.14 21.82 -14.05
CA ALA A 329 24.17 22.66 -14.63
C ALA A 329 24.79 23.66 -13.62
N PRO A 330 26.01 24.18 -13.87
CA PRO A 330 26.69 25.16 -13.01
C PRO A 330 25.90 26.45 -12.74
N SER A 331 24.89 26.75 -13.57
CA SER A 331 23.90 27.82 -13.33
C SER A 331 23.08 27.64 -12.05
N ARG A 332 23.19 26.50 -11.35
CA ARG A 332 22.71 26.32 -9.96
C ARG A 332 23.55 27.02 -8.90
N LEU A 333 24.62 27.74 -9.27
CA LEU A 333 25.50 28.46 -8.34
C LEU A 333 25.23 29.97 -8.28
N THR A 334 24.39 30.51 -9.17
CA THR A 334 24.05 31.94 -9.23
C THR A 334 22.95 32.30 -8.22
N GLY A 335 23.21 32.10 -6.91
CA GLY A 335 22.38 32.55 -5.79
C GLY A 335 20.91 32.07 -5.78
N PRO A 336 20.17 32.30 -4.68
CA PRO A 336 18.74 32.07 -4.69
C PRO A 336 18.05 33.06 -5.62
N ASP A 337 17.30 32.55 -6.59
CA ASP A 337 16.28 33.32 -7.29
C ASP A 337 15.12 33.62 -6.32
N THR A 338 15.30 34.70 -5.54
CA THR A 338 14.36 35.10 -4.48
C THR A 338 13.01 35.57 -5.03
N SER A 339 12.91 35.88 -6.32
CA SER A 339 11.63 36.23 -6.98
C SER A 339 10.59 35.10 -6.89
N ARG A 340 11.05 33.87 -6.67
CA ARG A 340 10.23 32.66 -6.54
C ARG A 340 9.89 32.30 -5.09
N LEU A 341 10.24 33.15 -4.13
CA LEU A 341 10.06 32.90 -2.70
C LEU A 341 9.07 33.87 -2.09
N THR A 342 7.96 33.35 -1.55
CA THR A 342 7.03 34.17 -0.76
C THR A 342 7.18 33.83 0.71
N PHE A 343 7.56 34.81 1.52
CA PHE A 343 7.58 34.68 2.98
C PHE A 343 6.28 35.24 3.55
N THR A 344 5.64 34.48 4.41
CA THR A 344 4.45 34.91 5.14
C THR A 344 4.60 34.55 6.61
N ARG A 345 4.07 35.43 7.47
CA ARG A 345 3.93 35.18 8.90
C ARG A 345 2.46 35.35 9.21
N ARG A 346 1.76 34.26 9.53
CA ARG A 346 0.34 34.34 9.89
C ARG A 346 0.25 34.96 11.28
N ALA A 347 -0.39 36.11 11.40
CA ALA A 347 -0.84 36.59 12.70
C ALA A 347 -1.82 35.56 13.26
N ARG A 348 -1.64 35.12 14.51
CA ARG A 348 -2.70 34.39 15.19
C ARG A 348 -3.87 35.36 15.38
N LEU A 349 -5.06 34.97 14.91
CA LEU A 349 -6.30 35.41 15.52
C LEU A 349 -6.39 34.85 16.94
#